data_AF-A0A9E3VZB7-F1
#
_entry.id   AF-A0A9E3VZB7-F1
#
_cell.length_a   1.000
_cell.length_b   1.000
_cell.length_c   1.000
_cell.angle_alpha   90.00
_cell.angle_beta   90.00
_cell.angle_gamma   90.00
#
_symmetry.space_group_name_H-M   'P 1'
#
loop_
_entity.id
_entity.type
_entity.pdbx_description
1 polymer ?
#
loop_
_entity_poly.entity_id
_entity_poly.type
_entity_poly.pdbx_seq_one_letter_code
_entity_poly.pdbx_strand_id
1 'polypeptide(L)'
;MKRTFLILLIGLLVASCGSEGAETPELAATRFLEALQSGDADDVYAAVVRTEADSFRKTDERLNFNRWDDSNIEDFEIKGKELDGNRYRVTVLVTREIDGKEQAGEEIVVCVEEHKRWKVSISSSSKSFVPSGKRPD
;
A
#
# COMPACT_ATOMS: atom_id res chain seq x y z
N MET A 1 -35.40 12.20 9.92
CA MET A 1 -35.25 10.76 9.63
C MET A 1 -33.79 10.38 9.86
N LYS A 2 -33.48 9.73 10.98
CA LYS A 2 -32.12 9.32 11.35
C LYS A 2 -31.78 8.06 10.54
N ARG A 3 -30.83 8.17 9.61
CA ARG A 3 -30.30 7.02 8.87
C ARG A 3 -29.21 6.38 9.72
N THR A 4 -29.57 5.28 10.37
CA THR A 4 -28.65 4.42 11.11
C THR A 4 -27.73 3.74 10.09
N PHE A 5 -26.46 4.12 10.09
CA PHE A 5 -25.42 3.45 9.31
C PHE A 5 -25.24 2.03 9.84
N LEU A 6 -25.50 1.06 8.96
CA LEU A 6 -25.27 -0.36 9.20
C LEU A 6 -23.76 -0.60 9.07
N ILE A 7 -23.05 -0.65 10.20
CA ILE A 7 -21.66 -1.10 10.25
C ILE A 7 -21.67 -2.60 9.98
N LEU A 8 -21.33 -2.99 8.76
CA LEU A 8 -21.10 -4.38 8.39
C LEU A 8 -19.66 -4.73 8.79
N LEU A 9 -19.48 -5.09 10.06
CA LEU A 9 -18.22 -5.60 10.59
C LEU A 9 -18.03 -7.04 10.08
N ILE A 10 -17.42 -7.19 8.90
CA ILE A 10 -16.95 -8.49 8.42
C ILE A 10 -15.65 -8.78 9.18
N GLY A 11 -15.79 -9.47 10.31
CA GLY A 11 -14.68 -10.14 10.98
C GLY A 11 -14.20 -11.30 10.11
N LEU A 12 -13.15 -11.07 9.32
CA LEU A 12 -12.36 -12.14 8.73
C LEU A 12 -11.15 -12.42 9.63
N LEU A 13 -11.34 -13.37 10.53
CA LEU A 13 -10.25 -14.15 11.13
C LEU A 13 -9.52 -14.88 10.01
N VAL A 14 -8.33 -14.41 9.62
CA VAL A 14 -7.33 -15.26 8.96
C VAL A 14 -6.09 -15.28 9.83
N ALA A 15 -5.93 -16.41 10.50
CA ALA A 15 -4.73 -16.76 11.23
C ALA A 15 -3.48 -16.58 10.35
N SER A 16 -2.57 -15.76 10.85
CA SER A 16 -1.11 -15.86 10.74
C SER A 16 -0.62 -17.25 10.30
N CYS A 17 -0.10 -17.36 9.08
CA CYS A 17 1.09 -18.17 8.79
C CYS A 17 1.69 -17.76 7.42
N GLY A 18 2.68 -16.87 7.46
CA GLY A 18 3.81 -16.76 6.53
C GLY A 18 3.61 -17.08 5.04
N SER A 19 2.60 -16.50 4.38
CA SER A 19 2.59 -16.48 2.92
C SER A 19 2.95 -15.08 2.45
N GLU A 20 4.20 -14.92 2.02
CA GLU A 20 4.70 -13.69 1.41
C GLU A 20 3.84 -13.36 0.17
N GLY A 21 2.93 -12.39 0.29
CA GLY A 21 2.05 -11.92 -0.81
C GLY A 21 0.58 -12.34 -0.68
N ALA A 22 -0.26 -11.84 -1.60
CA ALA A 22 -1.72 -12.00 -1.56
C ALA A 22 -2.27 -12.94 -2.65
N GLU A 23 -3.51 -13.37 -2.49
CA GLU A 23 -4.21 -14.25 -3.44
C GLU A 23 -4.84 -13.51 -4.61
N THR A 24 -5.11 -12.22 -4.43
CA THR A 24 -5.68 -11.34 -5.45
C THR A 24 -4.89 -10.02 -5.49
N PRO A 25 -4.88 -9.30 -6.64
CA PRO A 25 -4.22 -8.01 -6.73
C PRO A 25 -4.85 -6.96 -5.81
N GLU A 26 -6.16 -7.01 -5.56
CA GLU A 26 -6.81 -6.10 -4.62
C GLU A 26 -6.38 -6.37 -3.20
N LEU A 27 -6.29 -7.63 -2.78
CA LEU A 27 -5.79 -7.97 -1.46
C LEU A 27 -4.32 -7.58 -1.30
N ALA A 28 -3.51 -7.65 -2.36
CA ALA A 28 -2.13 -7.13 -2.34
C ALA A 28 -2.12 -5.61 -2.13
N ALA A 29 -2.95 -4.88 -2.88
CA ALA A 29 -3.06 -3.42 -2.75
C ALA A 29 -3.57 -3.01 -1.37
N THR A 30 -4.61 -3.67 -0.85
CA THR A 30 -5.15 -3.43 0.49
C THR A 30 -4.09 -3.65 1.56
N ARG A 31 -3.41 -4.80 1.57
CA ARG A 31 -2.36 -5.09 2.56
C ARG A 31 -1.21 -4.08 2.50
N PHE A 32 -0.85 -3.64 1.30
CA PHE A 32 0.16 -2.62 1.12
C PHE A 32 -0.28 -1.27 1.71
N LEU A 33 -1.51 -0.84 1.46
CA LEU A 33 -2.06 0.42 1.99
C LEU A 33 -2.24 0.36 3.52
N GLU A 34 -2.69 -0.77 4.06
CA GLU A 34 -2.76 -1.02 5.50
C GLU A 34 -1.37 -0.96 6.16
N ALA A 35 -0.35 -1.53 5.50
CA ALA A 35 1.03 -1.47 5.99
C ALA A 35 1.60 -0.04 5.96
N LEU A 36 1.27 0.74 4.93
CA LEU A 36 1.61 2.17 4.89
C LEU A 36 0.90 2.95 6.01
N GLN A 37 -0.37 2.64 6.27
CA GLN A 37 -1.16 3.28 7.32
C GLN A 37 -0.65 2.92 8.73
N SER A 38 -0.19 1.69 8.94
CA SER A 38 0.38 1.27 10.23
C SER A 38 1.78 1.85 10.46
N GLY A 39 2.48 2.26 9.39
CA GLY A 39 3.88 2.68 9.43
C GLY A 39 4.85 1.53 9.68
N ASP A 40 4.40 0.27 9.58
CA ASP A 40 5.25 -0.91 9.78
C ASP A 40 6.03 -1.24 8.50
N ALA A 41 7.33 -0.91 8.52
CA ALA A 41 8.21 -1.11 7.39
C ALA A 41 8.33 -2.59 6.98
N ASP A 42 8.28 -3.54 7.93
CA ASP A 42 8.40 -4.97 7.60
C ASP A 42 7.17 -5.47 6.85
N ASP A 43 5.98 -5.01 7.24
CA ASP A 43 4.75 -5.30 6.52
C ASP A 43 4.73 -4.68 5.12
N VAL A 44 5.25 -3.45 4.99
CA VAL A 44 5.43 -2.80 3.67
C VAL A 44 6.36 -3.65 2.81
N TYR A 45 7.53 -4.05 3.33
CA TYR A 45 8.48 -4.89 2.60
C TYR A 45 7.87 -6.25 2.23
N ALA A 46 7.04 -6.83 3.09
CA ALA A 46 6.35 -8.09 2.83
C ALA A 46 5.25 -7.97 1.75
N ALA A 47 4.68 -6.78 1.53
CA ALA A 47 3.66 -6.54 0.51
C ALA A 47 4.25 -6.27 -0.89
N VAL A 48 5.52 -5.86 -0.95
CA VAL A 48 6.20 -5.38 -2.16
C VAL A 48 6.96 -6.51 -2.86
N VAL A 49 7.19 -6.36 -4.17
CA VAL A 49 8.05 -7.24 -4.97
C VAL A 49 9.43 -7.35 -4.32
N ARG A 50 9.93 -8.57 -4.15
CA ARG A 50 11.13 -8.86 -3.34
C ARG A 50 12.34 -8.02 -3.75
N THR A 51 12.61 -7.88 -5.04
CA THR A 51 13.78 -7.13 -5.54
C THR A 51 13.69 -5.63 -5.20
N GLU A 52 12.48 -5.07 -5.20
CA GLU A 52 12.27 -3.67 -4.81
C GLU A 52 12.42 -3.54 -3.29
N ALA A 53 11.81 -4.44 -2.52
CA ALA A 53 11.93 -4.49 -1.06
C ALA A 53 13.39 -4.60 -0.60
N ASP A 54 14.19 -5.49 -1.20
CA ASP A 54 15.62 -5.64 -0.88
C ASP A 54 16.44 -4.38 -1.21
N SER A 55 16.11 -3.69 -2.31
CA SER A 55 16.74 -2.42 -2.67
C SER A 55 16.42 -1.34 -1.65
N PHE A 56 15.16 -1.30 -1.18
CA PHE A 56 14.73 -0.35 -0.19
C PHE A 56 15.37 -0.63 1.18
N ARG A 57 15.32 -1.86 1.69
CA ARG A 57 15.94 -2.23 2.97
C ARG A 57 17.42 -1.84 3.04
N LYS A 58 18.20 -2.09 1.99
CA LYS A 58 19.61 -1.68 1.91
C LYS A 58 19.83 -0.16 1.94
N THR A 59 18.85 0.60 1.46
CA THR A 59 18.89 2.07 1.51
C THR A 59 18.47 2.58 2.89
N ASP A 60 17.53 1.90 3.53
CA ASP A 60 16.97 2.19 4.85
C ASP A 60 18.01 2.00 5.96
N GLU A 61 18.72 0.87 5.93
CA GLU A 61 19.85 0.58 6.83
C GLU A 61 20.96 1.64 6.78
N ARG A 62 21.03 2.41 5.69
CA ARG A 62 22.05 3.44 5.47
C ARG A 62 21.56 4.85 5.80
N LEU A 63 20.25 5.06 5.93
CA LEU A 63 19.65 6.38 5.99
C LEU A 63 18.41 6.33 6.90
N ASN A 64 18.49 7.03 8.03
CA ASN A 64 17.44 7.11 9.06
C ASN A 64 16.26 7.96 8.53
N PHE A 65 15.50 7.42 7.57
CA PHE A 65 14.43 8.14 6.88
C PHE A 65 13.06 7.70 7.37
N ASN A 66 12.20 8.68 7.67
CA ASN A 66 10.76 8.48 7.59
C ASN A 66 10.37 8.39 6.11
N ARG A 67 10.69 7.23 5.51
CA ARG A 67 10.63 6.97 4.08
C ARG A 67 9.21 7.04 3.51
N TRP A 68 8.23 6.94 4.40
CA TRP A 68 6.80 7.03 4.18
C TRP A 68 6.13 7.99 5.17
N ASP A 69 6.84 8.97 5.75
CA ASP A 69 6.21 9.97 6.65
C ASP A 69 5.04 10.72 5.99
N ASP A 70 5.03 10.75 4.65
CA ASP A 70 3.97 11.35 3.86
C ASP A 70 2.79 10.39 3.60
N SER A 71 2.84 9.15 4.10
CA SER A 71 1.73 8.20 4.00
C SER A 71 0.71 8.39 5.11
N ASN A 72 0.41 9.64 5.50
CA ASN A 72 -0.72 10.06 6.36
C ASN A 72 -2.07 9.62 5.79
N ILE A 73 -2.23 8.33 5.52
CA ILE A 73 -3.39 7.68 4.94
C ILE A 73 -4.35 7.51 6.10
N GLU A 74 -5.37 8.36 6.13
CA GLU A 74 -6.46 8.27 7.09
C GLU A 74 -7.43 7.16 6.67
N ASP A 75 -7.72 7.09 5.36
CA ASP A 75 -8.63 6.12 4.78
C ASP A 75 -8.29 5.84 3.31
N PHE A 76 -8.75 4.70 2.80
CA PHE A 76 -8.66 4.38 1.37
C PHE A 76 -9.83 3.52 0.89
N GLU A 77 -10.18 3.67 -0.38
CA GLU A 77 -11.24 2.89 -1.04
C GLU A 77 -10.78 2.36 -2.40
N ILE A 78 -10.95 1.06 -2.65
CA ILE A 78 -10.70 0.49 -3.97
C ILE A 78 -11.83 0.91 -4.92
N LYS A 79 -11.50 1.69 -5.95
CA LYS A 79 -12.46 2.18 -6.96
C LYS A 79 -12.59 1.25 -8.17
N GLY A 80 -11.53 0.55 -8.53
CA GLY A 80 -11.53 -0.30 -9.71
C GLY A 80 -10.23 -1.03 -9.93
N LYS A 81 -10.23 -1.91 -10.92
CA LYS A 81 -9.05 -2.65 -11.35
C LYS A 81 -9.05 -2.86 -12.85
N GLU A 82 -7.86 -2.83 -13.43
CA GLU A 82 -7.63 -3.08 -14.85
C GLU A 82 -6.42 -4.01 -15.02
N LEU A 83 -6.52 -4.96 -15.94
CA LEU A 83 -5.37 -5.77 -16.36
C LEU A 83 -4.64 -5.04 -17.48
N ASP A 84 -3.39 -4.66 -17.24
CA ASP A 84 -2.48 -4.04 -18.19
C ASP A 84 -1.30 -4.99 -18.47
N GLY A 85 -1.45 -5.78 -19.54
CA GLY A 85 -0.50 -6.83 -19.88
C GLY A 85 -0.44 -7.92 -18.80
N ASN A 86 0.69 -8.04 -18.11
CA ASN A 86 0.92 -8.99 -17.01
C ASN A 86 0.80 -8.33 -15.63
N ARG A 87 0.27 -7.11 -15.55
CA ARG A 87 0.17 -6.32 -14.32
C ARG A 87 -1.29 -5.96 -14.07
N TYR A 88 -1.68 -5.90 -12.80
CA TYR A 88 -2.97 -5.37 -12.41
C TYR A 88 -2.81 -3.96 -11.86
N ARG A 89 -3.52 -3.00 -12.44
CA ARG A 89 -3.60 -1.63 -11.94
C ARG A 89 -4.85 -1.54 -11.08
N VAL A 90 -4.67 -1.31 -9.79
CA VAL A 90 -5.74 -1.11 -8.82
C VAL A 90 -5.88 0.38 -8.57
N THR A 91 -7.01 0.95 -8.97
CA THR A 91 -7.33 2.36 -8.70
C THR A 91 -7.88 2.47 -7.29
N VAL A 92 -7.27 3.32 -6.49
CA VAL A 92 -7.61 3.54 -5.09
C VAL A 92 -7.85 5.03 -4.87
N LEU A 93 -8.91 5.38 -4.14
CA LEU A 93 -9.08 6.72 -3.61
C LEU A 93 -8.43 6.75 -2.23
N VAL A 94 -7.40 7.56 -2.05
CA VAL A 94 -6.67 7.67 -0.78
C VAL A 94 -6.98 9.03 -0.15
N THR A 95 -7.38 9.02 1.10
CA THR A 95 -7.63 10.20 1.92
C THR A 95 -6.46 10.43 2.86
N ARG A 96 -5.92 11.65 2.87
CA ARG A 96 -4.77 12.01 3.70
C ARG A 96 -4.95 13.34 4.41
N GLU A 97 -4.31 13.50 5.56
CA GLU A 97 -4.11 14.82 6.18
C GLU A 97 -2.81 15.46 5.70
N ILE A 98 -2.92 16.61 5.04
CA ILE A 98 -1.79 17.41 4.57
C ILE A 98 -1.99 18.84 5.06
N ASP A 99 -1.02 19.36 5.82
CA ASP A 99 -1.07 20.70 6.43
C ASP A 99 -2.36 20.95 7.24
N GLY A 100 -2.83 19.94 7.98
CA GLY A 100 -4.04 20.02 8.81
C GLY A 100 -5.36 20.00 8.02
N LYS A 101 -5.33 19.60 6.75
CA LYS A 101 -6.51 19.49 5.89
C LYS A 101 -6.61 18.09 5.29
N GLU A 102 -7.82 17.54 5.33
CA GLU A 102 -8.16 16.31 4.63
C GLU A 102 -8.17 16.55 3.12
N GLN A 103 -7.45 15.71 2.39
CA GLN A 103 -7.39 15.70 0.93
C GLN A 103 -7.55 14.27 0.43
N ALA A 104 -8.47 14.06 -0.52
CA ALA A 104 -8.66 12.78 -1.18
C ALA A 104 -8.14 12.84 -2.62
N GLY A 105 -7.41 11.82 -3.04
CA GLY A 105 -6.84 11.71 -4.38
C GLY A 105 -6.91 10.29 -4.92
N GLU A 106 -7.22 10.16 -6.22
CA GLU A 106 -7.14 8.87 -6.90
C GLU A 106 -5.69 8.53 -7.25
N GLU A 107 -5.30 7.31 -6.91
CA GLU A 107 -3.96 6.78 -7.10
C GLU A 107 -4.02 5.36 -7.65
N ILE A 108 -2.89 4.92 -8.21
CA ILE A 108 -2.78 3.61 -8.85
C ILE A 108 -1.75 2.80 -8.08
N VAL A 109 -2.19 1.66 -7.56
CA VAL A 109 -1.32 0.61 -7.04
C VAL A 109 -1.16 -0.44 -8.12
N VAL A 110 0.08 -0.70 -8.54
CA VAL A 110 0.38 -1.71 -9.55
C VAL A 110 0.79 -3.00 -8.86
N CYS A 111 0.01 -4.05 -9.08
CA CYS A 111 0.24 -5.38 -8.56
C CYS A 111 0.78 -6.31 -9.67
N VAL A 112 1.74 -7.15 -9.31
CA VAL A 112 2.32 -8.17 -10.19
C VAL A 112 2.34 -9.51 -9.47
N GLU A 113 2.28 -10.59 -10.25
CA GLU A 113 2.35 -11.94 -9.71
C GLU A 113 3.82 -12.39 -9.58
N GLU A 114 4.24 -12.70 -8.37
CA GLU A 114 5.54 -13.28 -8.02
C GLU A 114 5.30 -14.60 -7.30
N HIS A 115 5.83 -15.71 -7.83
CA HIS A 115 5.64 -17.06 -7.25
C HIS A 115 4.18 -17.44 -6.95
N LYS A 116 3.25 -17.10 -7.84
CA LYS A 116 1.79 -17.33 -7.69
C LYS A 116 1.13 -16.52 -6.57
N ARG A 117 1.77 -15.45 -6.12
CA ARG A 117 1.25 -14.51 -5.12
C ARG A 117 1.33 -13.10 -5.69
N TRP A 118 0.30 -12.31 -5.43
CA TRP A 118 0.27 -10.91 -5.83
C TRP A 118 1.08 -10.05 -4.87
N LYS A 119 1.90 -9.18 -5.43
CA LYS A 119 2.79 -8.24 -4.75
C LYS A 119 2.69 -6.87 -5.40
N VAL A 120 2.99 -5.81 -4.67
CA VAL A 120 3.00 -4.46 -5.21
C VAL A 120 4.35 -4.14 -5.86
N SER A 121 4.33 -3.65 -7.10
CA SER A 121 5.47 -2.98 -7.73
C SER A 121 5.33 -1.49 -7.46
N ILE A 122 6.04 -1.01 -6.44
CA ILE A 122 6.05 0.40 -6.03
C ILE A 122 6.58 1.26 -7.16
N SER A 123 7.65 0.83 -7.84
CA SER A 123 8.28 1.60 -8.92
C SER A 123 7.33 1.90 -10.08
N SER A 124 6.31 1.06 -10.26
CA SER A 124 5.28 1.19 -11.30
C SER A 124 3.98 1.82 -10.79
N SER A 125 3.86 2.03 -9.48
CA SER A 125 2.70 2.64 -8.82
C SER A 125 2.79 4.17 -8.83
N SER A 126 1.75 4.85 -8.31
CA SER A 126 1.78 6.31 -8.13
C SER A 126 3.02 6.76 -7.36
N LYS A 127 3.58 7.92 -7.73
CA LYS A 127 4.81 8.47 -7.12
C LYS A 127 4.70 8.70 -5.61
N SER A 128 3.49 8.96 -5.11
CA SER A 128 3.13 9.05 -3.70
C SER A 128 3.45 7.79 -2.89
N PHE A 129 3.50 6.62 -3.54
CA PHE A 129 3.88 5.35 -2.92
C PHE A 129 5.36 5.04 -3.05
N VAL A 130 6.09 5.81 -3.86
CA VAL A 130 7.53 5.63 -4.03
C VAL A 130 8.21 6.31 -2.85
N PRO A 131 8.94 5.56 -2.02
CA PRO A 131 9.56 6.15 -0.85
C PRO A 131 10.56 7.23 -1.27
N SER A 132 10.43 8.42 -0.70
CA SER A 132 11.34 9.53 -0.95
C SER A 132 12.18 9.78 0.30
N GLY A 133 13.49 9.91 0.14
CA GLY A 133 14.35 10.36 1.23
C GLY A 133 14.35 11.89 1.24
N LYS A 134 14.11 12.53 2.40
CA LYS A 134 14.55 13.92 2.58
C LYS A 134 16.07 13.93 2.39
N ARG A 135 16.66 14.76 1.54
CA ARG A 135 18.12 14.92 1.67
C ARG A 135 18.37 15.49 3.07
N PRO A 136 19.33 14.98 3.86
CA PRO A 136 19.78 15.72 5.02
C PRO A 136 20.28 17.07 4.48
N ASP A 137 19.67 18.15 4.97
CA ASP A 137 20.07 19.52 4.67
C ASP A 137 21.51 19.79 5.12
#